data_AF-A0A6L2NMC3-F1
#
_entry.id   AF-A0A6L2NMC3-F1
#
_cell.length_a   1.000
_cell.length_b   1.000
_cell.length_c   1.000
_cell.angle_alpha   90.00
_cell.angle_beta   90.00
_cell.angle_gamma   90.00
#
_symmetry.space_group_name_H-M   'P 1'
#
loop_
_entity.id
_entity.type
_entity.pdbx_description
1 polymer ?
#
loop_
_entity_poly.entity_id
_entity_poly.type
_entity_poly.pdbx_seq_one_letter_code
_entity_poly.pdbx_strand_id
1 'polypeptide(L)'
;MQKLFIPVLIFSLSFLYCNSYAVLGRQVLVDGWLPVNPSDPLVIELAEFAVDIHNRRAKESLNYESVVSGEGKVDAGVKFNLTIKAADGTAENNYQAV
;
A
#
# COMPACT_ATOMS: atom_id res chain seq x y z
N MET A 1 3.62 -32.63 22.63
CA MET A 1 3.56 -32.65 21.16
C MET A 1 2.75 -31.43 20.73
N GLN A 2 3.28 -30.60 19.81
CA GLN A 2 2.81 -29.27 19.37
C GLN A 2 1.29 -29.08 19.46
N LYS A 3 0.73 -28.22 20.33
CA LYS A 3 0.77 -26.75 20.44
C LYS A 3 0.22 -25.98 19.22
N LEU A 4 -0.95 -25.39 19.50
CA LEU A 4 -1.54 -24.17 18.96
C LEU A 4 -2.04 -24.21 17.51
N PHE A 5 -3.33 -24.51 17.38
CA PHE A 5 -4.19 -23.87 16.39
C PHE A 5 -4.08 -22.35 16.55
N ILE A 6 -3.45 -21.68 15.60
CA ILE A 6 -3.44 -20.22 15.53
C ILE A 6 -4.54 -19.82 14.54
N PRO A 7 -5.73 -19.40 14.98
CA PRO A 7 -6.59 -18.60 14.14
C PRO A 7 -5.97 -17.20 14.08
N VAL A 8 -5.10 -16.94 13.11
CA VAL A 8 -4.67 -15.56 12.80
C VAL A 8 -5.81 -14.90 12.01
N LEU A 9 -6.90 -14.60 12.70
CA LEU A 9 -7.82 -13.54 12.30
C LEU A 9 -7.21 -12.23 12.81
N ILE A 10 -6.23 -11.69 12.10
CA ILE A 10 -5.79 -10.31 12.32
C ILE A 10 -6.68 -9.42 11.46
N PHE A 11 -7.86 -9.14 12.00
CA PHE A 11 -8.68 -8.01 11.62
C PHE A 11 -8.14 -6.80 12.39
N SER A 12 -7.07 -6.18 11.90
CA SER A 12 -6.55 -4.93 12.47
C SER A 12 -7.03 -3.77 11.63
N LEU A 13 -8.20 -3.29 12.01
CA LEU A 13 -8.72 -1.97 11.73
C LEU A 13 -7.69 -0.92 12.17
N SER A 14 -6.87 -0.43 11.25
CA SER A 14 -5.92 0.66 11.52
C SER A 14 -5.75 1.53 10.27
N PHE A 15 -6.85 2.04 9.73
CA PHE A 15 -6.87 3.12 8.71
C PHE A 15 -6.47 4.49 9.28
N LEU A 16 -5.75 4.53 10.40
CA LEU A 16 -5.37 5.75 11.09
C LEU A 16 -3.90 5.68 11.49
N TYR A 17 -3.05 6.04 10.53
CA TYR A 17 -1.80 6.71 10.84
C TYR A 17 -1.59 7.81 9.80
N CYS A 18 -2.15 8.99 10.10
CA CYS A 18 -1.65 10.24 9.53
C CYS A 18 -0.22 10.43 10.04
N ASN A 19 0.75 9.90 9.31
CA ASN A 19 2.13 10.31 9.46
C ASN A 19 2.48 11.18 8.26
N SER A 20 2.46 12.49 8.47
CA SER A 20 3.10 13.43 7.56
C SER A 20 4.61 13.20 7.61
N TYR A 21 5.12 12.27 6.79
CA TYR A 21 6.56 12.13 6.60
C TYR A 21 7.02 13.11 5.53
N ALA A 22 7.44 14.30 5.97
CA ALA A 22 8.33 15.13 5.16
C ALA A 22 9.72 14.49 5.18
N VAL A 23 10.04 13.65 4.20
CA VAL A 23 11.38 13.05 4.06
C VAL A 23 12.23 13.92 3.15
N LEU A 24 13.03 14.79 3.77
CA LEU A 24 14.25 15.35 3.19
C LEU A 24 15.31 14.25 3.09
N GLY A 25 16.02 14.26 1.97
CA GLY A 25 16.72 13.10 1.45
C GLY A 25 17.76 12.47 2.36
N ARG A 26 17.63 11.15 2.53
CA ARG A 26 18.71 10.16 2.54
C ARG A 26 18.04 8.79 2.44
N GLN A 27 18.05 8.17 1.26
CA GLN A 27 17.64 6.77 1.10
C GLN A 27 18.64 5.90 1.86
N VAL A 28 18.35 5.68 3.13
CA VAL A 28 18.89 4.53 3.86
C VAL A 28 18.27 3.33 3.16
N LEU A 29 19.09 2.59 2.42
CA LEU A 29 18.69 1.36 1.74
C LEU A 29 18.32 0.33 2.81
N VAL A 30 17.09 0.41 3.29
CA VAL A 30 16.50 -0.61 4.15
C VAL A 30 16.21 -1.79 3.24
N ASP A 31 17.07 -2.80 3.34
CA ASP A 31 16.75 -4.17 2.95
C ASP A 31 16.45 -4.38 1.44
N GLY A 32 17.05 -3.61 0.54
CA GLY A 32 16.94 -3.86 -0.92
C GLY A 32 15.62 -3.45 -1.57
N TRP A 33 14.80 -2.65 -0.87
CA TRP A 33 13.71 -1.92 -1.51
C TRP A 33 14.28 -0.77 -2.33
N LEU A 34 13.85 -0.68 -3.59
CA LEU A 34 14.26 0.36 -4.53
C LEU A 34 13.05 1.20 -4.94
N PRO A 35 13.20 2.53 -5.05
CA PRO A 35 12.12 3.38 -5.54
C PRO A 35 11.63 2.93 -6.92
N VAL A 36 10.32 2.92 -7.13
CA VAL A 36 9.70 2.69 -8.44
C VAL A 36 9.13 3.99 -8.98
N ASN A 37 9.01 4.09 -10.31
CA ASN A 37 8.40 5.25 -10.94
C ASN A 37 6.87 5.23 -10.72
N PRO A 38 6.28 6.22 -10.02
CA PRO A 38 4.83 6.26 -9.80
C PRO A 38 4.01 6.40 -11.09
N SER A 39 4.63 6.90 -12.17
CA SER A 39 4.00 7.03 -13.48
C SER A 39 4.20 5.81 -14.38
N ASP A 40 4.84 4.75 -13.89
CA ASP A 40 4.95 3.49 -14.63
C ASP A 40 3.55 2.86 -14.78
N PRO A 41 3.13 2.50 -16.01
CA PRO A 41 1.82 1.87 -16.24
C PRO A 41 1.56 0.64 -15.36
N LEU A 42 2.59 -0.18 -15.09
CA LEU A 42 2.45 -1.36 -14.22
C LEU A 42 2.18 -0.95 -12.76
N VAL A 43 2.84 0.11 -12.29
CA VAL A 43 2.66 0.61 -10.92
C VAL A 43 1.27 1.21 -10.74
N ILE A 44 0.76 1.90 -11.76
CA ILE A 44 -0.62 2.42 -11.79
C ILE A 44 -1.63 1.26 -11.76
N GLU A 45 -1.45 0.25 -12.61
CA GLU A 45 -2.34 -0.92 -12.64
C GLU A 45 -2.39 -1.65 -11.29
N LEU A 46 -1.24 -1.83 -10.65
CA LEU A 46 -1.15 -2.43 -9.31
C LEU A 46 -1.86 -1.59 -8.24
N ALA A 47 -1.78 -0.27 -8.34
CA ALA A 47 -2.46 0.63 -7.42
C ALA A 47 -3.99 0.58 -7.60
N GLU A 48 -4.47 0.64 -8.85
CA GLU A 48 -5.89 0.47 -9.17
C GLU A 48 -6.42 -0.89 -8.68
N PHE A 49 -5.67 -1.96 -8.91
CA PHE A 49 -5.98 -3.29 -8.43
C PHE A 49 -6.08 -3.33 -6.89
N ALA A 50 -5.14 -2.70 -6.19
CA ALA A 50 -5.17 -2.65 -4.73
C ALA A 50 -6.43 -1.96 -4.20
N VAL A 51 -6.83 -0.83 -4.79
CA VAL A 51 -8.06 -0.10 -4.44
C VAL A 51 -9.31 -0.94 -4.72
N ASP A 52 -9.40 -1.59 -5.89
CA ASP A 52 -10.53 -2.45 -6.26
C ASP A 52 -10.67 -3.67 -5.34
N ILE A 53 -9.57 -4.37 -5.04
CA ILE A 53 -9.59 -5.50 -4.10
C ILE A 53 -10.00 -5.04 -2.70
N HIS A 54 -9.50 -3.88 -2.24
CA HIS A 54 -9.91 -3.30 -0.97
C HIS A 54 -11.40 -3.01 -0.93
N ASN A 55 -11.92 -2.30 -1.93
CA ASN A 55 -13.35 -1.97 -2.04
C ASN A 55 -14.23 -3.23 -1.98
N ARG A 56 -13.87 -4.28 -2.73
CA ARG A 56 -14.63 -5.56 -2.71
C ARG A 56 -14.59 -6.24 -1.35
N ARG A 57 -13.46 -6.22 -0.65
CA ARG A 57 -13.27 -6.90 0.64
C ARG A 57 -13.90 -6.13 1.80
N ALA A 58 -13.70 -4.82 1.84
CA ALA A 58 -14.19 -3.93 2.88
C ALA A 58 -15.64 -3.50 2.66
N LYS A 59 -16.20 -3.73 1.47
CA LYS A 59 -17.49 -3.18 1.01
C LYS A 59 -17.50 -1.65 1.05
N GLU A 60 -16.38 -1.07 0.63
CA GLU A 60 -16.15 0.37 0.51
C GLU A 60 -16.15 0.79 -0.97
N SER A 61 -16.09 2.09 -1.23
CA SER A 61 -16.11 2.67 -2.57
C SER A 61 -15.09 3.79 -2.72
N LEU A 62 -13.83 3.50 -2.37
CA LEU A 62 -12.72 4.42 -2.61
C LEU A 62 -12.51 4.63 -4.11
N ASN A 63 -12.38 5.87 -4.54
CA ASN A 63 -12.05 6.24 -5.90
C ASN A 63 -10.54 6.44 -6.03
N TYR A 64 -9.88 5.65 -6.87
CA TYR A 64 -8.46 5.82 -7.16
C TYR A 64 -8.20 7.18 -7.81
N GLU A 65 -7.12 7.86 -7.40
CA GLU A 65 -6.69 9.12 -8.00
C GLU A 65 -5.30 9.04 -8.61
N SER A 66 -4.30 8.62 -7.83
CA SER A 66 -2.90 8.57 -8.29
C SER A 66 -2.00 7.75 -7.37
N VAL A 67 -0.83 7.36 -7.88
CA VAL A 67 0.28 6.87 -7.05
C VAL A 67 1.15 8.05 -6.65
N VAL A 68 1.33 8.24 -5.33
CA VAL A 68 2.16 9.31 -4.77
C VAL A 68 3.63 8.91 -4.80
N SER A 69 3.91 7.67 -4.39
CA SER A 69 5.25 7.11 -4.34
C SER A 69 5.17 5.60 -4.25
N GLY A 70 6.26 4.91 -4.56
CA GLY A 70 6.34 3.49 -4.34
C GLY A 70 7.78 2.99 -4.27
N GLU A 71 7.91 1.81 -3.70
CA GLU A 71 9.15 1.05 -3.69
C GLU A 71 8.87 -0.41 -4.03
N GLY A 72 9.82 -1.07 -4.68
CA GLY A 72 9.74 -2.45 -5.12
C GLY A 72 10.94 -3.26 -4.65
N LYS A 73 10.75 -4.55 -4.45
CA LYS A 73 11.81 -5.49 -4.08
C LYS A 73 11.64 -6.81 -4.81
N VAL A 74 12.75 -7.36 -5.30
CA VAL A 74 12.82 -8.71 -5.88
C VAL A 74 13.41 -9.64 -4.83
N ASP A 75 12.62 -10.61 -4.39
CA ASP A 75 12.98 -11.64 -3.42
C ASP A 75 12.48 -13.00 -3.97
N ALA A 76 11.78 -13.82 -3.19
CA ALA A 76 11.02 -14.98 -3.68
C ALA A 76 9.80 -14.62 -4.57
N GLY A 77 9.86 -13.48 -5.27
CA GLY A 77 8.80 -12.82 -6.04
C GLY A 77 9.05 -11.31 -6.12
N VAL A 78 8.22 -10.58 -6.86
CA VAL A 78 8.25 -9.11 -6.89
C VAL A 78 7.23 -8.60 -5.87
N LYS A 79 7.68 -7.76 -4.94
CA LYS A 79 6.84 -7.08 -3.95
C LYS A 79 6.85 -5.59 -4.23
N PHE A 80 5.72 -4.94 -3.99
CA PHE A 80 5.55 -3.49 -4.11
C PHE A 80 4.98 -2.94 -2.80
N ASN A 81 5.50 -1.80 -2.38
CA ASN A 81 4.93 -0.98 -1.31
C ASN A 81 4.58 0.37 -1.94
N LEU A 82 3.29 0.63 -2.14
CA LEU A 82 2.78 1.80 -2.84
C LEU A 82 2.05 2.72 -1.87
N THR A 83 2.30 4.02 -2.00
CA THR A 83 1.45 5.06 -1.41
C THR A 83 0.51 5.57 -2.49
N ILE A 84 -0.78 5.34 -2.29
CA ILE A 84 -1.85 5.59 -3.26
C ILE A 84 -2.74 6.69 -2.71
N LYS A 85 -3.03 7.70 -3.52
CA LYS A 85 -4.04 8.71 -3.21
C LYS A 85 -5.39 8.22 -3.73
N ALA A 86 -6.39 8.19 -2.85
CA ALA A 86 -7.76 7.83 -3.20
C ALA A 86 -8.77 8.66 -2.40
N ALA A 87 -9.97 8.82 -2.94
CA ALA A 87 -11.04 9.59 -2.33
C ALA A 87 -12.17 8.71 -1.80
N ASP A 88 -12.67 9.04 -0.61
CA ASP A 88 -13.96 8.58 -0.10
C ASP A 88 -14.96 9.76 -0.20
N GLY A 89 -15.75 9.77 -1.27
CA GLY A 89 -16.61 10.89 -1.61
C GLY A 89 -15.82 12.16 -1.90
N THR A 90 -15.78 13.09 -0.95
CA THR A 90 -15.05 14.38 -1.07
C THR A 90 -13.74 14.42 -0.26
N ALA A 91 -13.47 13.38 0.53
CA ALA A 91 -12.29 13.31 1.38
C ALA A 91 -11.18 12.53 0.67
N GLU A 92 -10.10 13.22 0.31
CA GLU A 92 -8.91 12.60 -0.29
C GLU A 92 -7.92 12.18 0.80
N ASN A 93 -7.39 10.96 0.73
CA ASN A 93 -6.40 10.45 1.66
C ASN A 93 -5.32 9.63 0.94
N ASN A 94 -4.17 9.47 1.61
CA ASN A 94 -3.12 8.58 1.16
C ASN A 94 -3.22 7.24 1.89
N TYR A 95 -3.14 6.16 1.14
CA TYR A 95 -3.26 4.77 1.58
C TYR A 95 -2.01 4.00 1.21
N GLN A 96 -1.64 3.03 2.05
CA GLN A 96 -0.48 2.18 1.80
C GLN A 96 -0.94 0.79 1.35
N ALA A 97 -0.40 0.30 0.23
CA ALA A 97 -0.62 -1.04 -0.29
C ALA A 97 0.70 -1.83 -0.28
N VAL A 98 0.71 -3.01 0.36
CA VAL A 98 1.89 -3.86 0.61
C VAL A 98 1.60 -5.34 0.41
#